data_AF-A0A362XQL5-F1
#
_entry.id   AF-A0A362XQL5-F1
#
_cell.length_a   1.000
_cell.length_b   1.000
_cell.length_c   1.000
_cell.angle_alpha   90.00
_cell.angle_beta   90.00
_cell.angle_gamma   90.00
#
_symmetry.space_group_name_H-M   'P 1'
#
loop_
_entity.id
_entity.type
_entity.pdbx_description
1 polymer ?
#
loop_
_entity_poly.entity_id
_entity_poly.type
_entity_poly.pdbx_seq_one_letter_code
_entity_poly.pdbx_strand_id
1 'polypeptide(L)'
;MIKKVLKAISIPFVLSLIHFLFSDQLTRSFYLFFGAMIVLGGLIVLILITKGKSGYIGFGYLGFLTLKLIVFMLLYFDDLETLSGTDDIEKTGYLIPLLITLSIEVFGLQAVLSSQPQDKPNKIN
;
A
#
# COMPACT_ATOMS: atom_id res chain seq x y z
N MET A 1 -14.27 14.61 6.16
CA MET A 1 -13.87 13.30 5.58
C MET A 1 -12.39 13.00 5.80
N ILE A 2 -11.48 13.91 5.44
CA ILE A 2 -10.03 13.86 5.76
C ILE A 2 -9.74 13.47 7.22
N LYS A 3 -10.44 14.06 8.21
CA LYS A 3 -10.29 13.70 9.64
C LYS A 3 -10.55 12.22 9.95
N LYS A 4 -11.52 11.57 9.26
CA LYS A 4 -11.81 10.14 9.46
C LYS A 4 -10.71 9.25 8.85
N VAL A 5 -10.15 9.69 7.74
CA VAL A 5 -9.10 8.98 7.00
C VAL A 5 -7.76 9.08 7.73
N LEU A 6 -7.38 10.28 8.17
CA LEU A 6 -6.22 10.46 9.05
C LEU A 6 -6.32 9.61 10.31
N LYS A 7 -7.51 9.52 10.91
CA LYS A 7 -7.75 8.66 12.08
C LYS A 7 -7.68 7.16 11.76
N ALA A 8 -8.09 6.75 10.56
CA ALA A 8 -8.01 5.35 10.12
C ALA A 8 -6.57 4.93 9.79
N ILE A 9 -5.77 5.84 9.24
CA ILE A 9 -4.37 5.56 8.86
C ILE A 9 -3.41 5.79 10.04
N SER A 10 -3.76 6.62 11.04
CA SER A 10 -2.85 6.95 12.14
C SER A 10 -2.44 5.75 12.98
N ILE A 11 -3.37 4.84 13.26
CA ILE A 11 -3.08 3.64 14.07
C ILE A 11 -2.11 2.69 13.34
N PRO A 12 -2.41 2.23 12.11
CA PRO A 12 -1.47 1.37 11.37
C PRO A 12 -0.16 2.08 11.07
N PHE A 13 -0.16 3.40 10.88
CA PHE A 13 1.07 4.18 10.69
C PHE A 13 1.96 4.18 11.95
N VAL A 14 1.40 4.45 13.13
CA VAL A 14 2.16 4.43 14.39
C VAL A 14 2.68 3.02 14.69
N LEU A 15 1.86 1.99 14.49
CA LEU A 15 2.30 0.60 14.64
C LEU A 15 3.41 0.24 13.64
N SER A 16 3.29 0.70 12.39
CA SER A 16 4.33 0.56 11.37
C SER A 16 5.65 1.18 11.83
N LEU A 17 5.60 2.38 12.41
CA LEU A 17 6.78 3.11 12.85
C LEU A 17 7.44 2.42 14.03
N ILE A 18 6.66 1.97 15.01
CA ILE A 18 7.18 1.22 16.16
C ILE A 18 7.83 -0.07 15.67
N HIS A 19 7.16 -0.86 14.84
CA HIS A 19 7.71 -2.10 14.30
C HIS A 19 9.00 -1.85 13.50
N PHE A 20 9.01 -0.82 12.64
CA PHE A 20 10.20 -0.42 11.89
C PHE A 20 11.41 -0.14 12.80
N LEU A 21 11.25 0.64 13.87
CA LEU A 21 12.34 1.04 14.76
C LEU A 21 12.98 -0.14 15.50
N PHE A 22 12.20 -1.16 15.86
CA PHE A 22 12.67 -2.34 16.59
C PHE A 22 12.96 -3.55 15.70
N SER A 23 12.69 -3.46 14.39
CA SER A 23 12.88 -4.57 13.46
C SER A 23 14.33 -4.73 12.99
N ASP A 24 14.64 -5.92 12.50
CA ASP A 24 15.92 -6.27 11.88
C ASP A 24 16.15 -5.54 10.54
N GLN A 25 17.33 -5.71 9.96
CA GLN A 25 17.71 -5.01 8.73
C GLN A 25 16.86 -5.40 7.51
N LEU A 26 16.47 -6.66 7.37
CA LEU A 26 15.67 -7.13 6.25
C LEU A 26 14.25 -6.56 6.34
N THR A 27 13.64 -6.64 7.52
CA THR A 27 12.31 -6.05 7.78
C THR A 27 12.29 -4.54 7.57
N ARG A 28 13.33 -3.81 8.00
CA ARG A 28 13.45 -2.36 7.70
C ARG A 28 13.55 -2.10 6.20
N SER A 29 14.29 -2.93 5.47
CA SER A 29 14.43 -2.81 4.01
C SER A 29 13.09 -3.00 3.32
N PHE A 30 12.28 -3.98 3.77
CA PHE A 30 10.91 -4.17 3.27
C PHE A 30 10.06 -2.92 3.51
N TYR A 31 10.07 -2.35 4.72
CA TYR A 31 9.35 -1.10 5.01
C TYR A 31 9.75 0.06 4.10
N LEU A 32 11.04 0.24 3.85
CA LEU A 32 11.53 1.31 2.97
C LEU A 32 11.06 1.09 1.53
N PHE A 33 11.13 -0.14 1.03
CA PHE A 33 10.61 -0.49 -0.29
C PHE A 33 9.11 -0.18 -0.40
N PHE A 34 8.31 -0.72 0.53
CA PHE A 34 6.87 -0.51 0.52
C PHE A 34 6.50 0.97 0.70
N GLY A 35 7.21 1.69 1.56
CA GLY A 35 7.04 3.13 1.80
C GLY A 35 7.31 3.97 0.55
N ALA A 36 8.41 3.68 -0.17
CA ALA A 36 8.72 4.35 -1.44
C ALA A 36 7.64 4.08 -2.48
N MET A 37 7.15 2.85 -2.56
CA MET A 37 6.08 2.48 -3.48
C MET A 37 4.74 3.13 -3.12
N ILE A 38 4.41 3.33 -1.85
CA ILE A 38 3.22 4.10 -1.45
C ILE A 38 3.28 5.52 -2.02
N VAL A 39 4.44 6.19 -1.92
CA VAL A 39 4.62 7.54 -2.47
C VAL A 39 4.42 7.53 -3.99
N LEU A 40 5.01 6.55 -4.70
CA LEU A 40 4.85 6.41 -6.15
C LEU A 40 3.40 6.14 -6.56
N GLY A 41 2.71 5.26 -5.84
CA GLY A 41 1.28 4.99 -6.05
C GLY A 41 0.42 6.24 -5.81
N GLY A 42 0.73 7.02 -4.78
CA GLY A 42 0.09 8.31 -4.52
C GLY A 42 0.26 9.31 -5.66
N LEU A 43 1.45 9.37 -6.28
CA LEU A 43 1.70 10.20 -7.46
C LEU A 43 0.87 9.76 -8.67
N ILE A 44 0.73 8.45 -8.90
CA ILE A 44 -0.12 7.91 -9.98
C ILE A 44 -1.57 8.35 -9.78
N VAL A 45 -2.09 8.20 -8.56
CA VAL A 45 -3.45 8.63 -8.20
C VAL A 45 -3.61 10.13 -8.42
N LEU A 46 -2.64 10.94 -7.99
CA LEU A 46 -2.67 12.39 -8.18
C LEU A 46 -2.68 12.78 -9.67
N ILE A 47 -1.90 12.12 -10.51
CA ILE A 47 -1.88 12.35 -11.96
C ILE A 47 -3.25 12.00 -12.59
N LEU A 48 -3.87 10.90 -12.17
CA LEU A 48 -5.19 10.51 -12.67
C LEU A 48 -6.27 11.51 -12.28
N ILE A 49 -6.23 12.03 -11.05
CA ILE A 49 -7.15 13.08 -10.59
C ILE A 49 -6.95 14.37 -11.39
N THR A 50 -5.70 14.85 -11.53
CA THR A 50 -5.41 16.10 -12.25
C THR A 50 -5.76 16.02 -13.73
N LYS A 51 -5.74 14.83 -14.34
CA LYS A 51 -6.19 14.59 -15.72
C LYS A 51 -7.70 14.34 -15.85
N GLY A 52 -8.48 14.42 -14.77
CA GLY A 52 -9.91 14.15 -14.78
C GLY A 52 -10.27 12.68 -15.09
N LYS A 53 -9.34 11.75 -14.85
CA LYS A 53 -9.46 10.31 -15.11
C LYS A 53 -9.77 9.54 -13.82
N SER A 54 -10.60 10.11 -12.95
CA SER A 54 -10.93 9.55 -11.63
C SER A 54 -11.56 8.15 -11.70
N GLY A 55 -12.33 7.85 -12.75
CA GLY A 55 -12.89 6.51 -12.99
C GLY A 55 -11.85 5.41 -13.20
N TYR A 56 -10.61 5.75 -13.52
CA TYR A 56 -9.52 4.78 -13.72
C TYR A 56 -8.64 4.60 -12.47
N ILE A 57 -8.89 5.32 -11.37
CA ILE A 57 -8.06 5.26 -10.16
C ILE A 57 -7.98 3.84 -9.61
N GLY A 58 -9.12 3.13 -9.50
CA GLY A 58 -9.14 1.75 -8.99
C GLY A 58 -8.31 0.79 -9.86
N PHE A 59 -8.52 0.81 -11.18
CA PHE A 59 -7.77 -0.04 -12.12
C PHE A 59 -6.27 0.31 -12.16
N GLY A 60 -5.95 1.61 -12.23
CA GLY A 60 -4.56 2.08 -12.23
C GLY A 60 -3.82 1.70 -10.96
N TYR A 61 -4.49 1.78 -9.81
CA TYR A 61 -3.90 1.40 -8.53
C TYR A 61 -3.75 -0.12 -8.38
N LEU A 62 -4.69 -0.91 -8.90
CA LEU A 62 -4.59 -2.37 -8.88
C LEU A 62 -3.43 -2.86 -9.76
N GLY A 63 -3.26 -2.30 -10.97
CA GLY A 63 -2.11 -2.59 -11.83
C GLY A 63 -0.78 -2.18 -11.18
N PHE A 64 -0.76 -1.02 -10.50
CA PHE A 64 0.39 -0.59 -9.72
C PHE A 64 0.72 -1.57 -8.58
N LEU A 65 -0.28 -2.05 -7.85
CA LEU A 65 -0.11 -3.03 -6.78
C LEU A 65 0.49 -4.33 -7.31
N THR A 66 0.03 -4.83 -8.45
CA THR A 66 0.60 -6.02 -9.09
C THR A 66 2.07 -5.82 -9.45
N LEU A 67 2.40 -4.70 -10.11
CA LEU A 67 3.78 -4.39 -10.49
C LEU A 67 4.68 -4.27 -9.25
N LYS A 68 4.19 -3.62 -8.19
CA LYS A 68 4.87 -3.48 -6.91
C LYS A 68 5.21 -4.83 -6.29
N LEU A 69 4.28 -5.78 -6.28
CA LEU A 69 4.52 -7.14 -5.77
C LEU A 69 5.50 -7.93 -6.64
N ILE A 70 5.44 -7.79 -7.97
CA ILE A 70 6.42 -8.40 -8.87
C ILE A 70 7.82 -7.87 -8.59
N VAL A 71 7.98 -6.54 -8.51
CA VAL A 71 9.28 -5.91 -8.22
C VAL A 71 9.78 -6.31 -6.84
N PHE A 72 8.91 -6.39 -5.83
CA PHE A 72 9.27 -6.90 -4.51
C PHE A 72 9.85 -8.31 -4.59
N MET A 73 9.13 -9.23 -5.24
CA MET A 73 9.58 -10.62 -5.39
C MET A 73 10.90 -10.72 -6.15
N LEU A 74 11.15 -9.87 -7.14
CA LEU A 74 12.41 -9.86 -7.90
C LEU A 74 13.59 -9.31 -7.10
N LEU A 75 13.38 -8.25 -6.33
CA LEU A 75 14.46 -7.59 -5.57
C LEU A 75 14.85 -8.36 -4.32
N TYR A 76 13.91 -9.07 -3.71
CA TYR A 76 14.09 -9.79 -2.46
C TYR A 76 14.01 -11.31 -2.66
N PHE A 77 14.18 -11.81 -3.89
CA PHE A 77 14.06 -13.24 -4.20
C PHE A 77 14.99 -14.08 -3.34
N ASP A 78 16.29 -13.76 -3.34
CA ASP A 78 17.31 -14.51 -2.61
C ASP A 78 17.07 -14.45 -1.09
N ASP A 79 16.67 -13.28 -0.59
CA ASP A 79 16.32 -13.09 0.83
C ASP A 79 15.10 -13.96 1.22
N LEU A 80 14.08 -14.00 0.38
CA LEU A 80 12.87 -14.82 0.58
C LEU A 80 13.15 -16.32 0.43
N GLU A 81 14.04 -16.72 -0.47
CA GLU A 81 14.49 -18.10 -0.61
C GLU A 81 15.27 -18.55 0.63
N THR A 82 16.13 -17.68 1.17
CA THR A 82 16.88 -17.97 2.40
C THR A 82 15.93 -18.13 3.61
N LEU A 83 14.84 -17.34 3.63
CA LEU A 83 13.77 -17.47 4.63
C LEU A 83 12.99 -18.79 4.54
N SER A 84 13.07 -19.54 3.44
CA SER A 84 12.42 -20.85 3.36
C SER A 84 12.99 -21.87 4.37
N GLY A 85 14.23 -21.67 4.80
CA GLY A 85 14.94 -22.52 5.76
C GLY A 85 14.79 -22.15 7.24
N THR A 86 14.06 -21.07 7.58
CA THR A 86 13.85 -20.63 8.97
C THR A 86 12.52 -21.14 9.55
N ASP A 87 12.30 -20.91 10.85
CA ASP A 87 11.05 -21.28 11.53
C ASP A 87 9.85 -20.46 11.02
N ASP A 88 8.66 -21.07 11.02
CA ASP A 88 7.44 -20.46 10.45
C ASP A 88 7.00 -19.18 11.18
N ILE A 89 7.35 -19.05 12.46
CA ILE A 89 7.10 -17.83 13.24
C ILE A 89 7.96 -16.67 12.71
N GLU A 90 9.21 -16.92 12.38
CA GLU A 90 10.10 -15.89 11.81
C GLU A 90 9.63 -15.47 10.43
N LYS A 91 9.28 -16.44 9.56
CA LYS A 91 8.70 -16.17 8.23
C LYS A 91 7.47 -15.26 8.31
N THR A 92 6.60 -15.51 9.28
CA THR A 92 5.38 -14.72 9.49
C THR A 92 5.70 -13.28 9.91
N GLY A 93 6.79 -13.06 10.65
CA GLY A 93 7.27 -11.73 11.02
C GLY A 93 7.57 -10.84 9.79
N TYR A 94 8.08 -11.43 8.71
CA TYR A 94 8.39 -10.71 7.47
C TYR A 94 7.16 -10.38 6.60
N LEU A 95 5.98 -10.94 6.92
CA LEU A 95 4.71 -10.53 6.31
C LEU A 95 4.14 -9.25 6.94
N ILE A 96 4.61 -8.87 8.13
CA ILE A 96 4.11 -7.69 8.86
C ILE A 96 4.28 -6.39 8.05
N PRO A 97 5.45 -6.09 7.43
CA PRO A 97 5.61 -4.91 6.59
C PRO A 97 4.62 -4.89 5.42
N LEU A 98 4.39 -6.03 4.76
CA LEU A 98 3.45 -6.14 3.65
C LEU A 98 2.02 -5.87 4.11
N LEU A 99 1.55 -6.51 5.18
CA LEU A 99 0.18 -6.35 5.67
C LEU A 99 -0.10 -4.92 6.15
N ILE A 100 0.83 -4.33 6.88
CA ILE A 100 0.69 -2.96 7.39
C ILE A 100 0.66 -1.96 6.23
N THR A 101 1.55 -2.10 5.26
CA THR A 101 1.64 -1.18 4.12
C THR A 101 0.42 -1.32 3.20
N LEU A 102 -0.05 -2.54 2.93
CA LEU A 102 -1.31 -2.78 2.22
C LEU A 102 -2.50 -2.15 2.93
N SER A 103 -2.57 -2.27 4.26
CA SER A 103 -3.67 -1.67 5.04
C SER A 103 -3.70 -0.14 4.86
N ILE A 104 -2.54 0.51 4.98
CA ILE A 104 -2.40 1.96 4.76
C ILE A 104 -2.86 2.35 3.34
N GLU A 105 -2.43 1.59 2.33
CA GLU A 105 -2.81 1.82 0.93
C GLU A 105 -4.31 1.66 0.69
N VAL A 106 -4.94 0.60 1.19
CA VAL A 106 -6.37 0.34 1.02
C VAL A 106 -7.19 1.46 1.67
N PHE A 107 -6.86 1.87 2.90
CA PHE A 107 -7.56 2.97 3.56
C PHE A 107 -7.34 4.31 2.85
N GLY A 108 -6.13 4.56 2.35
CA GLY A 108 -5.79 5.74 1.56
C GLY A 108 -6.56 5.80 0.23
N LEU A 109 -6.61 4.68 -0.50
CA LEU A 109 -7.33 4.58 -1.76
C LEU A 109 -8.85 4.74 -1.54
N GLN A 110 -9.41 4.07 -0.54
CA GLN A 110 -10.83 4.18 -0.20
C GLN A 110 -11.22 5.63 0.10
N ALA A 111 -10.36 6.37 0.79
CA ALA A 111 -10.56 7.79 1.07
C ALA A 111 -10.63 8.63 -0.20
N VAL A 112 -9.70 8.40 -1.12
CA VAL A 112 -9.67 9.08 -2.42
C VAL A 112 -10.93 8.76 -3.20
N LEU A 113 -11.27 7.49 -3.36
CA LEU A 113 -12.45 7.05 -4.13
C LEU A 113 -13.76 7.60 -3.54
N SER A 114 -13.89 7.60 -2.21
CA SER A 114 -15.07 8.14 -1.53
C SER A 114 -15.17 9.67 -1.64
N SER A 115 -14.09 10.36 -2.00
CA SER A 115 -14.06 11.82 -2.17
C SER A 115 -14.37 12.28 -3.58
N GLN A 116 -14.33 11.38 -4.56
CA GLN A 116 -14.67 11.72 -5.93
C GLN A 116 -16.19 11.84 -6.07
N PRO A 117 -16.69 12.78 -6.90
CA PRO A 117 -18.10 12.81 -7.26
C PRO A 117 -18.48 11.44 -7.82
N GLN A 118 -19.42 10.74 -7.18
CA GLN A 118 -19.96 9.53 -7.77
C GLN A 118 -20.78 9.95 -8.99
N ASP A 119 -20.50 9.35 -10.15
CA ASP A 119 -21.36 9.50 -11.32
C ASP A 119 -22.76 9.08 -10.89
N LYS A 120 -23.68 10.05 -10.87
CA LYS A 120 -25.09 9.76 -10.62
C LYS A 120 -25.53 8.80 -11.72
N PRO A 121 -26.28 7.73 -11.40
CA PRO A 121 -26.85 6.89 -12.44
C PRO A 121 -27.63 7.81 -13.37
N ASN A 122 -27.28 7.76 -14.66
CA ASN A 122 -28.03 8.45 -15.70
C ASN A 122 -29.50 8.07 -15.49
N LYS A 123 -30.34 9.05 -15.14
CA LYS A 123 -31.78 8.84 -15.19
C LYS A 123 -32.10 8.57 -16.65
N ILE A 124 -32.32 7.31 -16.96
CA ILE A 124 -32.94 6.89 -18.21
C ILE A 124 -34.35 7.49 -18.14
N ASN A 125 -34.57 8.57 -18.90
CA ASN A 125 -35.90 9.12 -19.14
C ASN A 125 -36.65 8.22 -20.13
#